data_AF-A0A1H8JNA3-F1
#
_entry.id   AF-A0A1H8JNA3-F1
#
_cell.length_a   1.000
_cell.length_b   1.000
_cell.length_c   1.000
_cell.angle_alpha   90.00
_cell.angle_beta   90.00
_cell.angle_gamma   90.00
#
_symmetry.space_group_name_H-M   'P 1'
#
loop_
_entity.id
_entity.type
_entity.pdbx_description
1 polymer ?
#
loop_
_entity_poly.entity_id
_entity_poly.type
_entity_poly.pdbx_seq_one_letter_code
_entity_poly.pdbx_strand_id
1 'polypeptide(L)'
;MVADEPRRLLPSNLGLSLQYASDDDLEKLRDAVLQEMMRRNLPQKADPVAPDKRRIGKVDSTAHDLTRSQVSLVRSSIEAGVKPSVLSKQFGISLAAIRAVLAQQ
;
A
#
# COMPACT_ATOMS: atom_id res chain seq x y z
N MET A 1 8.93 -1.04 -52.15
CA MET A 1 8.39 -0.34 -50.95
C MET A 1 8.86 -1.15 -49.75
N VAL A 2 9.96 -0.73 -49.10
CA VAL A 2 10.48 -1.44 -47.92
C VAL A 2 9.64 -0.95 -46.74
N ALA A 3 8.83 -1.82 -46.17
CA ALA A 3 8.08 -1.52 -44.97
C ALA A 3 9.08 -1.34 -43.82
N ASP A 4 9.08 -0.16 -43.20
CA ASP A 4 9.84 0.14 -41.98
C ASP A 4 9.27 -0.78 -40.88
N GLU A 5 9.99 -1.87 -40.58
CA GLU A 5 9.67 -2.72 -39.43
C GLU A 5 9.69 -1.80 -38.20
N PRO A 6 8.67 -1.80 -37.32
CA PRO A 6 8.65 -0.90 -36.18
C PRO A 6 9.93 -1.12 -35.38
N ARG A 7 10.82 -0.12 -35.36
CA ARG A 7 12.10 -0.20 -34.65
C ARG A 7 11.80 -0.43 -33.18
N ARG A 8 11.94 -1.68 -32.74
CA ARG A 8 11.80 -2.05 -31.34
C ARG A 8 12.98 -1.43 -30.60
N LEU A 9 12.71 -0.33 -29.90
CA LEU A 9 13.70 0.36 -29.06
C LEU A 9 14.06 -0.46 -27.81
N LEU A 10 13.17 -1.36 -27.38
CA LEU A 10 13.41 -2.27 -26.27
C LEU A 10 13.72 -3.70 -26.79
N PRO A 11 14.59 -4.45 -26.08
CA PRO A 11 14.78 -5.87 -26.32
C PRO A 11 13.46 -6.64 -26.29
N SER A 12 13.37 -7.71 -27.06
CA SER A 12 12.19 -8.59 -27.07
C SER A 12 11.88 -9.21 -25.72
N ASN A 13 12.92 -9.49 -24.92
CA ASN A 13 12.80 -9.96 -23.54
C ASN A 13 13.52 -9.01 -22.57
N LEU A 14 12.82 -7.94 -22.20
CA LEU A 14 13.34 -6.94 -21.26
C LEU A 14 13.74 -7.57 -19.91
N GLY A 15 12.96 -8.52 -19.39
CA GLY A 15 13.24 -9.14 -18.10
C GLY A 15 14.56 -9.91 -18.06
N LEU A 16 14.90 -10.62 -19.14
CA LEU A 16 16.21 -11.28 -19.25
C LEU A 16 17.34 -10.25 -19.45
N SER A 17 17.11 -9.21 -20.26
CA SER A 17 18.11 -8.15 -20.47
C SER A 17 18.47 -7.41 -19.18
N LEU A 18 17.49 -7.17 -18.30
CA LEU A 18 17.71 -6.49 -17.02
C LEU A 18 18.52 -7.33 -16.01
N GLN A 19 18.57 -8.67 -16.15
CA GLN A 19 19.41 -9.51 -15.28
C GLN A 19 20.91 -9.30 -15.49
N TYR A 20 21.29 -8.75 -16.65
CA TYR A 20 22.68 -8.43 -16.98
C TYR A 20 23.01 -6.94 -16.76
N ALA A 21 22.03 -6.13 -16.34
CA ALA A 21 22.25 -4.72 -16.02
C ALA A 21 22.85 -4.60 -14.60
N SER A 22 23.74 -3.62 -14.42
CA SER A 22 24.25 -3.27 -13.09
C SER A 22 23.20 -2.48 -12.29
N ASP A 23 23.34 -2.42 -10.97
CA ASP A 23 22.44 -1.63 -10.11
C ASP A 23 22.40 -0.15 -10.54
N ASP A 24 23.55 0.44 -10.86
CA ASP A 24 23.66 1.81 -11.37
C ASP A 24 22.89 2.00 -12.70
N ASP A 25 22.92 1.00 -13.59
CA ASP A 25 22.19 1.06 -14.86
C ASP A 25 20.68 0.93 -14.64
N LEU A 26 20.26 0.13 -13.65
CA LEU A 26 18.87 0.00 -13.26
C LEU A 26 18.32 1.30 -12.65
N GLU A 27 19.12 2.00 -11.83
CA GLU A 27 18.74 3.31 -11.29
C GLU A 27 18.59 4.37 -12.38
N LYS A 28 19.57 4.47 -13.29
CA LYS A 28 19.50 5.37 -14.45
C LYS A 28 18.28 5.07 -15.33
N LEU A 29 17.99 3.79 -15.56
CA LEU A 29 16.82 3.37 -16.34
C LEU A 29 15.52 3.78 -15.66
N ARG A 30 15.39 3.54 -14.35
CA ARG A 30 14.22 3.95 -13.56
C ARG A 30 13.97 5.45 -13.70
N ASP A 31 15.00 6.25 -13.50
CA ASP A 31 14.89 7.70 -13.50
C ASP A 31 14.52 8.24 -14.90
N ALA A 32 15.14 7.70 -15.96
CA ALA A 32 14.80 8.03 -17.34
C ALA A 32 13.35 7.68 -17.70
N VAL A 33 12.86 6.51 -17.25
CA VAL A 33 11.47 6.09 -17.47
C VAL A 33 10.50 7.01 -16.73
N LEU A 34 10.79 7.37 -15.48
CA LEU A 34 9.96 8.30 -14.71
C LEU A 34 9.85 9.67 -15.39
N GLN A 35 10.96 10.22 -15.87
CA GLN A 35 10.98 11.47 -16.62
C GLN A 35 10.14 11.39 -17.90
N GLU A 36 10.26 10.30 -18.66
CA GLU A 36 9.49 10.13 -19.90
C GLU A 36 7.99 9.92 -19.63
N MET A 37 7.63 9.22 -18.55
CA MET A 37 6.24 9.08 -18.09
C MET A 37 5.64 10.45 -17.72
N MET A 38 6.38 11.28 -16.99
CA MET A 38 5.97 12.65 -16.66
C MET A 38 5.77 13.48 -17.92
N ARG A 39 6.72 13.42 -18.87
CA ARG A 39 6.64 14.15 -20.16
C ARG A 39 5.40 13.78 -20.96
N ARG A 40 5.00 12.51 -20.92
CA ARG A 40 3.81 12.00 -21.64
C ARG A 40 2.53 12.09 -20.82
N ASN A 41 2.58 12.62 -19.59
CA ASN A 41 1.48 12.63 -18.64
C ASN A 41 0.83 11.25 -18.48
N LEU A 42 1.66 10.19 -18.52
CA LEU A 42 1.18 8.84 -18.29
C LEU A 42 0.81 8.71 -16.81
N PRO A 43 -0.37 8.14 -16.49
CA PRO A 43 -0.69 7.87 -15.11
C PRO A 43 0.40 6.94 -14.57
N GLN A 44 1.10 7.39 -13.53
CA GLN A 44 1.80 6.45 -12.68
C GLN A 44 0.71 5.54 -12.13
N LYS A 45 0.65 4.31 -12.63
CA LYS A 45 0.06 3.24 -11.83
C LYS A 45 0.95 3.22 -10.60
N ALA A 46 0.46 3.80 -9.50
CA ALA A 46 1.02 3.53 -8.19
C ALA A 46 1.27 2.03 -8.17
N ASP A 47 2.51 1.62 -7.92
CA ASP A 47 2.81 0.21 -7.79
C ASP A 47 1.71 -0.39 -6.92
N PRO A 48 1.12 -1.55 -7.27
CA PRO A 48 0.52 -2.35 -6.23
C PRO A 48 1.70 -2.60 -5.31
N VAL A 49 1.80 -1.80 -4.23
CA VAL A 49 2.77 -1.95 -3.16
C VAL A 49 2.85 -3.45 -2.98
N ALA A 50 3.95 -4.06 -3.44
CA ALA A 50 4.16 -5.49 -3.31
C ALA A 50 3.83 -5.74 -1.84
N PRO A 51 2.77 -6.54 -1.53
CA PRO A 51 2.09 -6.45 -0.25
C PRO A 51 3.18 -6.58 0.77
N ASP A 52 3.47 -5.44 1.38
CA ASP A 52 4.69 -5.31 2.12
C ASP A 52 4.50 -6.35 3.21
N LYS A 53 5.35 -7.37 3.20
CA LYS A 53 5.44 -8.26 4.35
C LYS A 53 6.10 -7.51 5.51
N ARG A 54 6.23 -6.18 5.48
CA ARG A 54 5.80 -5.36 6.61
C ARG A 54 4.38 -5.76 6.93
N ARG A 55 4.30 -6.81 7.78
CA ARG A 55 3.40 -6.89 8.92
C ARG A 55 2.67 -5.56 8.95
N ILE A 56 1.40 -5.55 8.55
CA ILE A 56 0.48 -4.50 8.97
C ILE A 56 0.71 -4.51 10.47
N GLY A 57 1.65 -3.66 10.88
CA GLY A 57 2.03 -3.50 12.24
C GLY A 57 0.68 -3.17 12.80
N LYS A 58 0.27 -3.96 13.79
CA LYS A 58 -0.67 -3.50 14.79
C LYS A 58 -0.47 -2.00 14.84
N VAL A 59 -1.37 -1.26 14.19
CA VAL A 59 -1.48 0.14 14.51
C VAL A 59 -2.02 -0.05 15.90
N ASP A 60 -1.11 -0.03 16.87
CA ASP A 60 -1.45 0.14 18.26
C ASP A 60 -2.05 1.53 18.27
N SER A 61 -3.27 1.65 17.73
CA SER A 61 -4.10 2.81 17.83
C SER A 61 -4.28 2.92 19.32
N THR A 62 -3.49 3.78 19.95
CA THR A 62 -3.75 4.14 21.32
C THR A 62 -5.14 4.81 21.31
N ALA A 63 -5.83 4.87 22.45
CA ALA A 63 -7.14 5.54 22.48
C ALA A 63 -7.09 6.98 21.89
N HIS A 64 -5.92 7.60 21.81
CA HIS A 64 -5.69 8.92 21.21
C HIS A 64 -5.64 8.94 19.69
N ASP A 65 -5.38 7.80 19.03
CA ASP A 65 -5.35 7.70 17.56
C ASP A 65 -6.70 7.27 16.96
N LEU A 66 -7.70 7.02 17.81
CA LEU A 66 -9.03 6.65 17.35
C LEU A 66 -9.82 7.90 16.94
N THR A 67 -10.39 7.87 15.75
CA THR A 67 -11.30 8.94 15.31
C THR A 67 -12.58 8.92 16.14
N ARG A 68 -13.28 10.06 16.21
CA ARG A 68 -14.58 10.16 16.89
C ARG A 68 -15.59 9.11 16.39
N SER A 69 -15.57 8.80 15.10
CA SER A 69 -16.45 7.78 14.51
C SER A 69 -16.09 6.37 14.99
N GLN A 70 -14.80 6.03 15.11
CA GLN A 70 -14.34 4.74 15.64
C GLN A 70 -14.70 4.58 17.12
N VAL A 71 -14.55 5.63 17.93
CA VAL A 71 -14.97 5.62 19.34
C VAL A 71 -16.48 5.36 19.45
N SER A 72 -17.30 6.03 18.64
CA SER A 72 -18.75 5.82 18.61
C SER A 72 -19.10 4.38 18.21
N LEU A 73 -18.44 3.85 17.18
CA LEU A 73 -18.66 2.49 16.70
C LEU A 73 -18.33 1.46 17.78
N VAL A 74 -17.20 1.62 18.47
CA VAL A 74 -16.80 0.73 19.57
C VAL A 74 -17.87 0.70 20.66
N ARG A 75 -18.37 1.87 21.08
CA ARG A 75 -19.40 1.97 22.12
C ARG A 75 -20.69 1.28 21.69
N SER A 76 -21.23 1.63 20.52
CA SER A 76 -22.48 1.05 20.02
C SER A 76 -22.38 -0.45 19.79
N SER A 77 -21.20 -0.94 19.37
CA SER A 77 -20.98 -2.38 19.16
C SER A 77 -20.97 -3.16 20.47
N ILE A 78 -20.37 -2.59 21.52
CA ILE A 78 -20.32 -3.21 22.86
C ILE A 78 -21.71 -3.21 23.49
N GLU A 79 -22.48 -2.12 23.36
CA GLU A 79 -23.89 -2.06 23.76
C GLU A 79 -24.75 -3.10 23.02
N ALA A 80 -24.46 -3.36 21.74
CA ALA A 80 -25.11 -4.41 20.96
C ALA A 80 -24.63 -5.84 21.30
N GLY A 81 -23.75 -6.02 22.29
CA GLY A 81 -23.26 -7.33 22.75
C GLY A 81 -22.16 -7.94 21.87
N VAL A 82 -21.55 -7.15 20.97
CA VAL A 82 -20.44 -7.62 20.14
C VAL A 82 -19.18 -7.77 21.00
N LYS A 83 -18.55 -8.94 20.93
CA LYS A 83 -17.32 -9.21 21.69
C LYS A 83 -16.16 -8.32 21.20
N PRO A 84 -15.35 -7.73 22.10
CA PRO A 84 -14.18 -6.91 21.73
C PRO A 84 -13.19 -7.60 20.77
N SER A 85 -13.03 -8.92 20.90
CA SER A 85 -12.16 -9.72 20.03
C SER A 85 -12.67 -9.81 18.59
N VAL A 86 -13.99 -9.79 18.38
CA VAL A 86 -14.60 -9.75 17.05
C VAL A 86 -14.40 -8.36 16.45
N LEU A 87 -14.62 -7.32 17.25
CA LEU A 87 -14.44 -5.94 16.82
C LEU A 87 -13.00 -5.66 16.38
N SER A 88 -12.04 -6.15 17.14
CA SER A 88 -10.61 -6.02 16.81
C SER A 88 -10.26 -6.63 15.46
N LYS A 89 -10.81 -7.82 15.17
CA LYS A 89 -10.58 -8.52 13.90
C LYS A 89 -11.27 -7.84 12.72
N GLN A 90 -12.49 -7.34 12.90
CA GLN A 90 -13.30 -6.77 11.82
C GLN A 90 -12.87 -5.35 11.45
N PHE A 91 -12.50 -4.54 12.44
CA PHE A 91 -12.22 -3.12 12.25
C PHE A 91 -10.73 -2.77 12.37
N GLY A 92 -9.85 -3.77 12.59
CA GLY A 92 -8.41 -3.56 12.71
C GLY A 92 -8.00 -2.74 13.93
N ILE A 93 -8.89 -2.58 14.91
CA ILE A 93 -8.66 -1.81 16.13
C ILE A 93 -7.98 -2.71 17.17
N SER A 94 -6.92 -2.23 17.83
CA SER A 94 -6.24 -3.04 18.85
C SER A 94 -7.16 -3.28 20.07
N LEU A 95 -7.01 -4.45 20.71
CA LEU A 95 -7.77 -4.76 21.93
C LEU A 95 -7.46 -3.77 23.06
N ALA A 96 -6.23 -3.25 23.10
CA ALA A 96 -5.82 -2.21 24.04
C ALA A 96 -6.58 -0.90 23.80
N ALA A 97 -6.75 -0.48 22.54
CA ALA A 97 -7.55 0.70 22.17
C ALA A 97 -9.00 0.55 22.61
N ILE A 98 -9.62 -0.60 22.30
CA ILE A 98 -11.02 -0.89 22.67
C ILE A 98 -11.19 -0.81 24.18
N ARG A 99 -10.27 -1.42 24.94
CA ARG A 99 -10.29 -1.34 26.41
C ARG A 99 -10.09 0.07 26.94
N ALA A 100 -9.22 0.86 26.32
CA ALA A 100 -9.01 2.25 26.70
C ALA A 100 -10.24 3.13 26.41
N VAL A 101 -10.99 2.88 25.34
CA VAL A 101 -12.30 3.53 25.10
C VAL A 101 -13.31 3.16 26.16
N LEU A 102 -13.33 1.89 26.59
CA LEU A 102 -14.24 1.40 27.63
C LEU A 102 -13.86 1.88 29.03
N ALA A 103 -12.57 2.13 29.30
CA ALA A 103 -12.09 2.65 30.58
C ALA A 103 -12.32 4.17 30.74
N GLN A 104 -12.61 4.88 29.64
CA GLN A 104 -12.96 6.30 29.62
C GLN A 104 -14.48 6.54 29.73
N GLN A 105 -15.23 5.55 30.20
CA GLN A 105 -16.67 5.65 30.47
C GLN A 105 -16.93 5.98 31.93
#